data_AF-A0A401Q989-F1
#
_entry.id   AF-A0A401Q989-F1
#
_cell.length_a   1.000
_cell.length_b   1.000
_cell.length_c   1.000
_cell.angle_alpha   90.00
_cell.angle_beta   90.00
_cell.angle_gamma   90.00
#
_symmetry.space_group_name_H-M   'P 1'
#
loop_
_entity.id
_entity.type
_entity.pdbx_description
1 polymer ?
#
loop_
_entity_poly.entity_id
_entity_poly.type
_entity_poly.pdbx_seq_one_letter_code
_entity_poly.pdbx_strand_id
1 'polypeptide(L)'
;MASKKKPLWLEFTCEAPNGTQLQPVGIIFKHGDDLRQDMLIIQTLVIMDSIWQENSLDLNLIPYGCIATGYNIGMIEVVRDATTIATVQRSKGGNTGAFKNDALCDWLKSKMQVEEL
;
A
#
# COMPACT_ATOMS: atom_id res chain seq x y z
N MET A 1 -12.28 6.40 -4.60
CA MET A 1 -11.64 6.80 -3.32
C MET A 1 -12.32 8.02 -2.73
N ALA A 2 -12.78 7.95 -1.49
CA ALA A 2 -13.31 9.10 -0.76
C ALA A 2 -12.16 9.91 -0.10
N SER A 3 -11.23 10.44 -0.91
CA SER A 3 -10.19 11.36 -0.45
C SER A 3 -10.51 12.77 -0.93
N LYS A 4 -10.19 13.79 -0.12
CA LYS A 4 -10.42 15.21 -0.44
C LYS A 4 -9.77 15.62 -1.77
N LYS A 5 -8.63 15.01 -2.11
CA LYS A 5 -7.87 15.27 -3.34
C LYS A 5 -8.36 14.47 -4.56
N LYS A 6 -9.35 13.59 -4.37
CA LYS A 6 -9.99 12.76 -5.41
C LYS A 6 -8.97 12.12 -6.39
N PRO A 7 -8.01 11.33 -5.91
CA PRO A 7 -7.06 10.66 -6.77
C PRO A 7 -7.76 9.62 -7.65
N LEU A 8 -7.19 9.34 -8.82
CA LEU A 8 -7.69 8.32 -9.73
C LEU A 8 -7.06 6.97 -9.38
N TRP A 9 -7.88 5.93 -9.31
CA TRP A 9 -7.42 4.55 -9.21
C TRP A 9 -7.49 3.93 -10.59
N LEU A 10 -6.34 3.53 -11.12
CA LEU A 10 -6.19 2.95 -12.45
C LEU A 10 -5.74 1.48 -12.30
N GLU A 11 -6.32 0.61 -13.12
CA GLU A 11 -6.00 -0.82 -13.19
C GLU A 11 -5.60 -1.15 -14.62
N PHE A 12 -4.44 -1.79 -14.78
CA PHE A 12 -3.93 -2.22 -16.07
C PHE A 12 -3.74 -3.72 -16.05
N THR A 13 -4.32 -4.42 -17.03
CA THR A 13 -4.09 -5.85 -17.24
C THR A 13 -2.96 -6.03 -18.25
N CYS A 14 -2.05 -6.97 -17.97
CA CYS A 14 -0.99 -7.33 -18.88
C CYS A 14 -1.12 -8.80 -19.26
N GLU A 15 -0.96 -9.10 -20.55
CA GLU A 15 -0.87 -10.47 -21.04
C GLU A 15 0.58 -10.75 -21.38
N ALA A 16 1.13 -11.83 -20.83
CA ALA A 16 2.46 -12.28 -21.18
C ALA A 16 2.47 -12.81 -22.63
N PRO A 17 3.63 -12.77 -23.34
CA PRO A 17 3.73 -13.25 -24.72
C PRO A 17 3.31 -14.70 -24.95
N ASN A 18 3.30 -15.51 -23.88
CA ASN A 18 2.86 -16.90 -23.86
C ASN A 18 1.35 -17.07 -23.57
N GLY A 19 0.59 -15.97 -23.52
CA GLY A 19 -0.85 -15.96 -23.21
C GLY A 19 -1.18 -16.13 -21.72
N THR A 20 -0.18 -16.16 -20.83
CA THR A 20 -0.42 -16.18 -19.38
C THR A 20 -0.90 -14.80 -18.92
N GLN A 21 -2.08 -14.75 -18.30
CA GLN A 21 -2.59 -13.53 -17.69
C GLN A 21 -1.73 -13.18 -16.46
N LEU A 22 -1.15 -11.98 -16.47
CA LEU A 22 -0.37 -11.47 -15.35
C LEU A 22 -1.28 -10.79 -14.32
N GLN A 23 -0.80 -10.69 -13.09
CA GLN A 23 -1.46 -9.90 -12.05
C GLN A 23 -1.63 -8.46 -12.55
N PRO A 24 -2.84 -7.87 -12.41
CA PRO A 24 -3.06 -6.49 -12.83
C PRO A 24 -2.10 -5.53 -12.11
N VAL A 25 -1.69 -4.47 -12.79
CA VAL A 25 -0.88 -3.38 -12.25
C VAL A 25 -1.80 -2.24 -11.83
N GLY A 26 -1.77 -1.89 -10.55
CA GLY A 26 -2.60 -0.83 -10.00
C GLY A 26 -1.78 0.45 -9.79
N ILE A 27 -2.32 1.59 -10.23
CA ILE A 27 -1.68 2.89 -10.10
C ILE A 27 -2.67 3.90 -9.51
N ILE A 28 -2.26 4.60 -8.46
CA ILE A 28 -2.95 5.79 -7.94
C ILE A 28 -2.34 7.01 -8.61
N PHE A 29 -3.09 7.67 -9.47
CA PHE A 29 -2.70 8.97 -10.02
C PHE A 29 -3.19 10.08 -9.10
N LYS A 30 -2.27 10.95 -8.67
CA LYS A 30 -2.56 12.08 -7.77
C LYS A 30 -2.27 13.40 -8.47
N HIS A 31 -3.22 14.31 -8.36
CA HIS A 31 -3.07 15.72 -8.74
C HIS A 31 -3.35 16.62 -7.53
N GLY A 32 -2.51 17.62 -7.32
CA GLY A 32 -2.63 18.61 -6.27
C GLY A 32 -1.84 18.31 -4.98
N ASP A 33 -0.96 17.32 -5.00
CA ASP A 33 -0.01 17.01 -3.91
C ASP A 33 1.41 16.91 -4.48
N ASP A 34 2.39 17.44 -3.76
CA ASP A 34 3.81 17.37 -4.14
C ASP A 34 4.42 16.04 -3.67
N LEU A 35 4.57 15.07 -4.58
CA LEU A 35 5.11 13.75 -4.26
C LEU A 35 6.63 13.69 -4.15
N ARG A 36 7.36 14.80 -4.37
CA ARG A 36 8.83 14.79 -4.28
C ARG A 36 9.32 14.46 -2.87
N GLN A 37 8.56 14.86 -1.85
CA GLN A 37 8.88 14.53 -0.47
C GLN A 37 8.65 13.03 -0.19
N ASP A 38 7.51 12.47 -0.60
CA ASP A 38 7.21 11.04 -0.47
C ASP A 38 8.29 10.18 -1.16
N MET A 39 8.70 10.55 -2.38
CA MET A 39 9.79 9.88 -3.10
C MET A 39 11.09 9.83 -2.29
N LEU A 40 11.50 10.97 -1.72
CA LEU A 40 12.74 11.05 -0.94
C LEU A 40 12.69 10.12 0.29
N ILE A 41 11.55 10.10 0.99
CA ILE A 41 11.36 9.24 2.16
C ILE A 41 11.38 7.77 1.79
N ILE A 42 10.64 7.38 0.74
CA ILE A 42 10.62 6.00 0.26
C ILE A 42 12.04 5.56 -0.13
N GLN A 43 12.80 6.42 -0.82
CA GLN A 43 14.16 6.06 -1.20
C GLN A 43 15.13 5.97 -0.02
N THR A 44 14.89 6.77 1.03
CA THR A 44 15.62 6.63 2.29
C THR A 44 15.32 5.27 2.94
N LEU A 45 14.05 4.82 2.94
CA LEU A 45 13.68 3.51 3.45
C LEU A 45 14.31 2.37 2.65
N VAL A 46 14.43 2.48 1.33
CA VAL A 46 15.14 1.51 0.49
C VAL A 46 16.62 1.41 0.88
N ILE A 47 17.28 2.54 1.15
CA ILE A 47 18.67 2.56 1.61
C ILE A 47 18.79 1.91 2.99
N MET A 48 17.88 2.23 3.91
CA MET A 48 17.86 1.63 5.26
C MET A 48 17.66 0.11 5.18
N ASP A 49 16.76 -0.36 4.32
CA ASP A 49 16.52 -1.78 4.08
C ASP A 49 17.79 -2.48 3.57
N SER A 50 18.49 -1.89 2.59
CA SER A 50 19.79 -2.41 2.12
C SER A 50 20.80 -2.56 3.26
N ILE A 51 20.93 -1.55 4.13
CA ILE A 51 21.85 -1.58 5.28
C ILE A 51 21.46 -2.71 6.24
N TRP A 52 20.17 -2.91 6.53
CA TRP A 52 19.72 -3.97 7.42
C TRP A 52 19.93 -5.36 6.81
N GLN A 53 19.64 -5.53 5.52
CA GLN A 53 19.86 -6.79 4.80
C GLN A 53 21.34 -7.18 4.79
N GLU A 54 22.26 -6.23 4.60
CA GLU A 54 23.71 -6.45 4.73
C GLU A 54 24.12 -6.98 6.11
N ASN A 55 23.35 -6.62 7.15
CA ASN A 55 23.54 -7.09 8.53
C ASN A 55 22.65 -8.30 8.86
N SER A 56 22.13 -9.01 7.85
CA SER A 56 21.25 -10.18 8.00
C SER A 56 19.97 -9.89 8.80
N LEU A 57 19.47 -8.66 8.74
CA LEU A 57 18.23 -8.24 9.38
C LEU A 57 17.18 -7.90 8.32
N ASP A 58 16.16 -8.74 8.22
CA ASP A 58 14.99 -8.49 7.37
C ASP A 58 13.84 -7.93 8.20
N LEU A 59 13.52 -6.65 8.00
CA LEU A 59 12.42 -5.96 8.69
C LEU A 59 11.10 -5.99 7.91
N ASN A 60 11.04 -6.68 6.76
CA ASN A 60 9.83 -6.81 5.93
C ASN A 60 9.22 -5.45 5.55
N LEU A 61 10.06 -4.46 5.19
CA LEU A 61 9.57 -3.18 4.69
C LEU A 61 8.92 -3.33 3.31
N ILE A 62 7.92 -2.48 3.04
CA ILE A 62 7.23 -2.39 1.74
C ILE A 62 7.41 -0.98 1.19
N PRO A 63 8.59 -0.63 0.62
CA PRO A 63 8.82 0.66 -0.02
C PRO A 63 8.14 0.69 -1.41
N TYR A 64 6.82 0.91 -1.42
CA TYR A 64 6.02 0.97 -2.65
C TYR A 64 6.48 2.10 -3.59
N GLY A 65 6.28 1.91 -4.89
CA GLY A 65 6.64 2.88 -5.91
C GLY A 65 5.92 4.22 -5.73
N CYS A 66 6.68 5.31 -5.79
CA CYS A 66 6.16 6.66 -5.81
C CYS A 66 7.00 7.49 -6.77
N ILE A 67 6.37 8.21 -7.70
CA ILE A 67 7.07 9.04 -8.67
C ILE A 67 6.31 10.34 -8.92
N ALA A 68 6.99 11.46 -8.71
CA ALA A 68 6.54 12.76 -9.16
C ALA A 68 6.75 12.86 -10.67
N THR A 69 5.69 13.15 -11.41
CA THR A 69 5.71 13.25 -12.88
C THR A 69 5.58 14.69 -13.37
N GLY A 70 5.34 15.65 -12.45
CA GLY A 70 5.27 17.07 -12.75
C GLY A 70 4.99 17.91 -11.51
N TYR A 71 4.63 19.18 -11.71
CA TYR A 71 4.27 20.08 -10.61
C TYR A 71 3.00 19.61 -9.89
N ASN A 72 3.12 19.20 -8.64
CA ASN A 72 2.03 18.66 -7.81
C ASN A 72 1.27 17.48 -8.46
N ILE A 73 1.94 16.72 -9.32
CA ILE A 73 1.36 15.56 -10.02
C ILE A 73 2.32 14.39 -9.89
N GLY A 74 1.76 13.21 -9.68
CA GLY A 74 2.55 11.99 -9.67
C GLY A 74 1.71 10.72 -9.60
N MET A 75 2.41 9.60 -9.54
CA MET A 75 1.84 8.26 -9.53
C MET A 75 2.38 7.50 -8.32
N ILE A 76 1.51 6.69 -7.70
CA ILE A 76 1.83 5.84 -6.56
C ILE A 76 1.39 4.42 -6.91
N GLU A 77 2.23 3.44 -6.61
CA GLU A 77 1.93 2.02 -6.74
C GLU A 77 0.81 1.62 -5.78
N VAL A 78 -0.13 0.81 -6.29
CA VAL A 78 -1.12 0.15 -5.44
C VAL A 78 -0.52 -1.10 -4.82
N VAL A 79 -0.40 -1.12 -3.50
CA VAL A 79 -0.14 -2.35 -2.75
C VAL A 79 -1.42 -3.20 -2.70
N ARG A 80 -1.34 -4.43 -3.22
CA ARG A 80 -2.46 -5.38 -3.27
C ARG A 80 -2.83 -5.90 -1.88
N ASP A 81 -4.09 -6.32 -1.75
CA ASP A 81 -4.66 -6.91 -0.52
C ASP A 81 -4.50 -6.06 0.75
N ALA A 82 -4.24 -4.76 0.58
CA ALA A 82 -4.05 -3.81 1.66
C ALA A 82 -5.33 -3.06 1.99
N THR A 83 -5.48 -2.67 3.25
CA THR A 83 -6.53 -1.77 3.71
C THR A 83 -5.99 -0.84 4.81
N THR A 84 -6.60 0.32 4.99
CA THR A 84 -6.16 1.24 6.03
C THR A 84 -6.58 0.73 7.41
N ILE A 85 -5.74 0.94 8.44
CA ILE A 85 -6.06 0.60 9.84
C ILE A 85 -7.38 1.26 10.27
N ALA A 86 -7.64 2.50 9.82
CA ALA A 86 -8.88 3.21 10.10
C ALA A 86 -10.13 2.53 9.49
N THR A 87 -9.99 1.85 8.34
CA THR A 87 -11.07 1.04 7.76
C THR A 87 -11.32 -0.21 8.60
N VAL A 88 -10.26 -0.89 9.05
CA VAL A 88 -10.36 -2.07 9.93
C VAL A 88 -11.08 -1.72 11.23
N GLN A 89 -10.68 -0.65 11.90
CA GLN A 89 -11.31 -0.19 13.15
C GLN A 89 -12.79 0.18 12.96
N ARG A 90 -13.14 0.84 11.85
CA ARG A 90 -14.53 1.17 11.53
C ARG A 90 -15.41 -0.06 11.35
N SER A 91 -14.88 -1.15 10.77
CA SER A 91 -15.64 -2.38 10.52
C SER A 91 -16.15 -3.07 11.80
N LYS A 92 -15.48 -2.85 12.95
CA LYS A 92 -15.83 -3.42 14.26
C LYS A 92 -16.74 -2.52 15.12
N GLY A 93 -17.31 -1.46 14.53
CA GLY A 93 -18.27 -0.55 15.17
C GLY A 93 -17.72 0.84 15.52
N GLY A 94 -16.51 1.18 15.08
CA GLY A 94 -15.86 2.47 15.37
C GLY A 94 -16.35 3.63 14.49
N ASN A 95 -17.66 3.96 14.49
CA ASN A 95 -18.15 5.21 13.91
C ASN A 95 -18.07 6.41 14.87
N THR A 96 -17.78 6.16 16.15
CA THR A 96 -17.74 7.16 17.24
C THR A 96 -16.32 7.52 17.69
N GLY A 97 -15.28 7.06 16.98
CA GLY A 97 -13.88 7.33 17.32
C GLY A 97 -13.29 6.47 18.45
N ALA A 98 -14.08 5.56 19.05
CA ALA A 98 -13.56 4.58 19.98
C ALA A 98 -12.81 3.46 19.24
N PHE A 99 -11.49 3.37 19.46
CA PHE A 99 -10.66 2.28 18.93
C PHE A 99 -10.78 1.05 19.83
N LYS A 100 -10.87 -0.13 19.21
CA LYS A 100 -10.82 -1.41 19.92
C LYS A 100 -9.46 -2.06 19.74
N ASN A 101 -8.94 -2.65 20.81
CA ASN A 101 -7.61 -3.29 20.81
C ASN A 101 -7.59 -4.63 20.06
N ASP A 102 -8.73 -5.32 19.96
CA ASP A 102 -8.87 -6.62 19.31
C ASP A 102 -9.10 -6.54 17.78
N ALA A 103 -9.51 -5.38 17.26
CA ALA A 103 -9.96 -5.22 15.88
C ALA A 103 -8.92 -5.65 14.83
N LEU A 104 -7.63 -5.33 15.04
CA LEU A 104 -6.56 -5.72 14.12
C LEU A 104 -6.29 -7.23 14.16
N CYS A 105 -6.25 -7.83 15.36
CA CYS A 105 -6.02 -9.26 15.53
C CYS A 105 -7.13 -10.08 14.87
N ASP A 106 -8.39 -9.70 15.10
CA ASP A 106 -9.53 -10.37 14.49
C ASP A 106 -9.55 -10.22 12.97
N TRP A 107 -9.18 -9.04 12.46
CA TRP A 107 -9.08 -8.82 11.01
C TRP A 107 -7.99 -9.71 10.40
N LEU A 108 -6.81 -9.78 11.03
CA LEU A 108 -5.72 -10.66 10.59
C LEU A 108 -6.15 -12.14 10.59
N LYS A 109 -6.79 -12.61 11.66
CA LYS A 109 -7.33 -13.99 11.73
C LYS A 109 -8.34 -14.28 10.62
N SER A 110 -9.17 -13.31 10.24
CA SER A 110 -10.14 -13.49 9.15
C SER A 110 -9.50 -13.57 7.75
N LYS A 111 -8.25 -13.12 7.61
CA LYS A 111 -7.50 -13.10 6.35
C LYS A 111 -6.52 -14.26 6.20
N MET A 112 -6.05 -14.82 7.31
CA MET A 112 -5.23 -16.02 7.30
C MET A 112 -6.16 -17.24 7.12
N GLN A 113 -6.02 -17.97 6.00
CA GLN A 113 -6.50 -19.34 5.92
C GLN A 113 -5.57 -20.16 6.80
N VAL A 114 -5.98 -20.41 8.05
CA VAL A 114 -5.23 -21.30 8.93
C VAL A 114 -5.43 -22.70 8.38
N GLU A 115 -4.41 -23.26 7.70
CA GLU A 115 -4.28 -24.71 7.62
C GLU A 115 -4.00 -25.19 9.04
N GLU A 116 -4.99 -25.83 9.67
CA GLU A 116 -4.77 -26.62 10.87
C GLU A 116 -3.81 -27.77 10.48
N LEU A 117 -2.56 -27.67 10.92
CA LEU A 117 -1.59 -28.77 10.94
C LEU A 117 -1.89 -29.74 12.08
#